data_AF-A0A7X6HDB4-F1
#
_entry.id   AF-A0A7X6HDB4-F1
#
_cell.length_a   1.000
_cell.length_b   1.000
_cell.length_c   1.000
_cell.angle_alpha   90.00
_cell.angle_beta   90.00
_cell.angle_gamma   90.00
#
_symmetry.space_group_name_H-M   'P 1'
#
loop_
_entity.id
_entity.type
_entity.pdbx_description
1 polymer ?
#
loop_
_entity_poly.entity_id
_entity_poly.type
_entity_poly.pdbx_seq_one_letter_code
_entity_poly.pdbx_strand_id
1 'polypeptide(L)' 'MAAFQAKLEVNASHPDEADEKLNAAVRELQLRARADRTRGILVTRTGAGRYTVELSREVPYGYTEEAVA' A
#
# COMPACT_ATOMS: atom_id res chain seq x y z
N MET A 1 9.18 -1.12 -21.46
CA MET A 1 8.09 -1.06 -20.46
C MET A 1 8.74 -1.22 -19.09
N ALA A 2 8.66 -0.21 -18.23
CA ALA A 2 9.27 -0.30 -16.90
C ALA A 2 8.57 -1.41 -16.10
N ALA A 3 9.34 -2.29 -15.47
CA ALA A 3 8.82 -3.27 -14.54
C ALA A 3 8.10 -2.50 -13.42
N PHE A 4 6.78 -2.52 -13.44
CA PHE A 4 5.97 -1.79 -12.48
C PHE A 4 6.02 -2.57 -11.18
N GLN A 5 6.93 -2.18 -10.26
CA GLN A 5 7.02 -2.88 -8.99
C GLN A 5 5.71 -2.70 -8.21
N ALA A 6 4.97 -3.79 -8.09
CA ALA A 6 3.70 -3.83 -7.38
C ALA A 6 3.89 -3.99 -5.87
N LYS A 7 5.12 -3.97 -5.36
CA LYS A 7 5.49 -4.33 -3.99
C LYS A 7 6.53 -3.35 -3.43
N LEU A 8 6.35 -2.95 -2.18
CA LEU A 8 7.23 -2.08 -1.42
C LEU A 8 7.58 -2.77 -0.10
N GLU A 9 8.85 -2.68 0.30
CA GLU A 9 9.30 -3.11 1.62
C GLU A 9 9.37 -1.91 2.56
N VAL A 10 8.75 -2.03 3.73
CA VAL A 10 8.72 -0.98 4.75
C VAL A 10 9.47 -1.50 5.97
N ASN A 11 10.50 -0.76 6.35
CA ASN A 11 11.29 -1.01 7.55
C ASN A 11 11.23 0.24 8.44
N ALA A 12 10.81 0.06 9.68
CA ALA A 12 10.71 1.10 10.70
C ALA A 12 11.42 0.65 11.97
N SER A 13 12.11 1.58 12.62
CA SER A 13 12.81 1.33 13.88
C SER A 13 11.94 1.67 15.08
N HIS A 14 10.95 2.56 14.91
CA HIS A 14 10.01 2.99 15.95
C HIS A 14 8.54 2.80 15.50
N PRO A 15 7.60 2.63 16.45
CA PRO A 15 6.19 2.47 16.13
C PRO A 15 5.58 3.67 15.38
N ASP A 16 5.90 4.89 15.80
CA ASP A 16 5.36 6.11 15.17
C ASP A 16 5.83 6.25 13.71
N GLU A 17 7.11 5.92 13.47
CA GLU A 17 7.72 5.87 12.15
C GLU A 17 7.08 4.77 11.26
N ALA A 18 6.63 3.66 11.85
CA ALA A 18 6.00 2.57 11.12
C ALA A 18 4.68 3.02 10.49
N ASP A 19 3.86 3.76 11.23
CA ASP A 19 2.59 4.28 10.73
C ASP A 19 2.80 5.26 9.57
N GLU A 20 3.71 6.22 9.73
CA GLU A 20 4.05 7.18 8.68
C GLU A 20 4.53 6.50 7.40
N LYS A 21 5.46 5.54 7.53
CA LYS A 21 6.02 4.82 6.38
C LYS A 21 5.00 3.91 5.71
N LEU A 22 4.14 3.24 6.48
CA LEU A 22 3.06 2.43 5.95
C LEU A 22 2.05 3.30 5.19
N ASN A 23 1.68 4.44 5.77
CA ASN A 23 0.78 5.40 5.12
C ASN A 23 1.35 5.93 3.82
N ALA A 24 2.64 6.26 3.78
CA ALA A 24 3.33 6.68 2.55
C ALA A 24 3.30 5.58 1.47
N ALA A 25 3.68 4.35 1.84
CA ALA A 25 3.69 3.20 0.92
C ALA A 25 2.28 2.86 0.39
N VAL A 26 1.26 2.92 1.25
CA VAL A 26 -0.14 2.71 0.87
C VAL A 26 -0.61 3.80 -0.08
N ARG A 27 -0.35 5.09 0.20
CA ARG A 27 -0.73 6.19 -0.70
C ARG A 27 -0.10 6.04 -2.08
N GLU A 28 1.17 5.65 -2.14
CA GLU A 28 1.85 5.39 -3.39
C GLU A 28 1.19 4.25 -4.18
N LEU A 29 0.89 3.11 -3.54
CA LEU A 29 0.18 2.02 -4.20
C LEU A 29 -1.27 2.35 -4.51
N GLN A 30 -1.94 3.23 -3.77
CA GLN A 30 -3.30 3.68 -4.09
C GLN A 30 -3.33 4.48 -5.39
N LEU A 31 -2.38 5.41 -5.60
CA LEU A 31 -2.27 6.15 -6.86
C LEU A 31 -2.11 5.20 -8.04
N ARG A 32 -1.33 4.13 -7.84
CA ARG A 32 -1.13 3.05 -8.83
C ARG A 32 -2.38 2.19 -9.03
N ALA A 33 -3.06 1.81 -7.95
CA ALA A 33 -4.28 1.01 -7.97
C ALA A 33 -5.42 1.76 -8.67
N ARG A 34 -5.52 3.08 -8.54
CA ARG A 34 -6.54 3.90 -9.21
C ARG A 34 -6.39 3.93 -10.74
N ALA A 35 -5.19 3.69 -11.26
CA ALA A 35 -4.94 3.62 -12.70
C ALA A 35 -5.41 2.30 -13.31
N ASP A 36 -5.26 1.18 -12.58
CA ASP A 36 -5.62 -0.17 -13.04
C ASP A 36 -7.03 -0.59 -12.60
N ARG A 37 -7.47 -0.15 -11.41
CA ARG A 37 -8.78 -0.41 -10.77
C ARG A 37 -9.16 -1.89 -10.63
N THR A 38 -8.17 -2.79 -10.67
CA THR A 38 -8.38 -4.25 -10.63
C THR A 38 -7.83 -4.93 -9.38
N ARG A 39 -6.96 -4.24 -8.62
CA ARG A 39 -6.19 -4.83 -7.51
C ARG A 39 -6.26 -3.98 -6.26
N GLY A 40 -6.53 -4.61 -5.11
CA GLY A 40 -6.43 -4.00 -3.79
C GLY A 40 -4.98 -3.96 -3.28
N ILE A 41 -4.79 -3.39 -2.10
CA ILE A 41 -3.49 -3.31 -1.43
C ILE A 41 -3.46 -4.32 -0.29
N LEU A 42 -2.48 -5.23 -0.31
CA LEU A 42 -2.19 -6.19 0.74
C LEU A 42 -1.00 -5.71 1.55
N VAL A 43 -1.18 -5.57 2.87
CA VAL A 43 -0.10 -5.27 3.81
C VAL A 43 0.17 -6.52 4.64
N THR A 44 1.39 -7.03 4.58
CA THR A 44 1.84 -8.19 5.34
C THR A 44 2.94 -7.77 6.29
N ARG A 45 2.74 -7.97 7.60
CA ARG A 45 3.80 -7.79 8.59
C ARG A 45 4.72 -9.00 8.55
N THR A 46 5.98 -8.80 8.16
CA THR A 46 7.00 -9.86 8.05
C THR A 46 7.90 -9.94 9.27
N GLY A 47 7.89 -8.92 10.14
CA GLY A 47 8.64 -8.90 11.40
C GLY A 47 8.35 -7.67 12.27
N ALA A 48 9.10 -7.53 13.36
CA ALA A 48 9.07 -6.32 14.17
C ALA A 48 9.58 -5.13 13.33
N GLY A 49 8.71 -4.15 13.09
CA GLY A 49 9.02 -3.00 12.25
C GLY A 49 9.20 -3.31 10.76
N ARG A 50 8.89 -4.53 10.30
CA ARG A 50 9.07 -4.94 8.89
C ARG A 50 7.75 -5.36 8.28
N TYR A 51 7.46 -4.78 7.12
CA TYR A 51 6.23 -4.98 6.38
C TYR A 51 6.51 -5.07 4.89
N THR A 52 5.64 -5.76 4.18
CA THR A 52 5.53 -5.67 2.72
C THR A 52 4.16 -5.12 2.37
N VAL A 53 4.13 -4.15 1.47
CA VAL A 53 2.91 -3.53 0.95
C VAL A 53 2.85 -3.83 -0.54
N GLU A 54 1.82 -4.50 -1.04
CA GLU A 54 1.74 -4.87 -2.45
C GLU A 54 0.34 -4.80 -3.07
N LEU A 55 0.27 -4.63 -4.40
CA LEU A 55 -0.99 -4.75 -5.15
C LEU A 55 -1.30 -6.23 -5.39
N SER A 56 -2.37 -6.73 -4.78
CA SER A 56 -2.80 -8.12 -4.89
C SER A 56 -4.13 -8.26 -5.62
N ARG A 57 -4.27 -9.33 -6.39
CA ARG A 57 -5.55 -9.76 -6.98
C ARG A 57 -6.43 -10.52 -5.99
N GLU A 58 -5.87 -10.98 -4.89
CA GLU A 58 -6.60 -11.66 -3.81
C GLU A 58 -7.37 -10.66 -2.94
N VAL A 59 -6.96 -9.39 -2.96
CA VAL A 59 -7.66 -8.30 -2.29
C VAL A 59 -8.48 -7.55 -3.34
N PRO A 60 -9.81 -7.49 -3.23
CA PRO A 60 -10.63 -6.73 -4.17
C PRO A 60 -10.29 -5.24 -4.08
N TYR A 61 -10.31 -4.57 -5.23
CA TYR A 61 -10.18 -3.12 -5.27
C TYR A 61 -11.49 -2.46 -4.79
N GLY A 62 -11.35 -1.51 -3.86
CA GLY A 62 -12.43 -0.64 -3.42
C GLY A 62 -11.89 0.76 -3.14
N TYR A 63 -12.65 1.78 -3.47
CA TYR A 63 -12.29 3.16 -3.20
C TYR A 63 -13.53 3.93 -2.76
N THR A 64 -13.40 4.66 -1.65
CA THR A 64 -14.45 5.52 -1.10
C THR A 64 -13.99 6.96 -1.25
N GLU A 65 -14.82 7.77 -1.88
CA GLU A 65 -14.64 9.22 -1.92
C GLU A 65 -15.51 9.83 -0.82
N GLU A 66 -14.90 10.61 0.05
CA GLU A 66 -15.65 11.48 0.94
C GLU A 66 -16.18 12.66 0.12
N ALA A 67 -17.50 12.82 0.08
CA ALA A 67 -18.11 13.99 -0.51
C ALA A 67 -17.96 15.16 0.47
N VAL A 68 -17.16 16.16 0.10
CA VAL A 68 -17.12 17.44 0.83
C VAL A 68 -18.36 18.22 0.41
N ALA A 69 -19.29 18.43 1.35
CA ALA A 69 -20.49 19.24 1.17
C ALA A 69 -20.17 20.75 1.28
#